data_AF-A0A933ZN42-F1
#
_entry.id   AF-A0A933ZN42-F1
#
_cell.length_a   1.000
_cell.length_b   1.000
_cell.length_c   1.000
_cell.angle_alpha   90.00
_cell.angle_beta   90.00
_cell.angle_gamma   90.00
#
_symmetry.space_group_name_H-M   'P 1'
#
loop_
_entity.id
_entity.type
_entity.pdbx_description
1 polymer ?
#
loop_
_entity_poly.entity_id
_entity_poly.type
_entity_poly.pdbx_seq_one_letter_code
_entity_poly.pdbx_strand_id
1 'polypeptide(L)'
;MNRKHLAQHLLFHLVRAQLEGHRVDLQDLVDRVKVRRGDVRATLTLLHQQGLYDVLRRRLTLVGFAIAMKVDEQALPELRPVNKAQVAAA
;
A
#
# COMPACT_ATOMS: atom_id res chain seq x y z
N MET A 1 -10.00 0.19 -7.52
CA MET A 1 -8.89 -0.73 -7.22
C MET A 1 -9.41 -1.86 -6.33
N ASN A 2 -8.97 -3.12 -6.50
CA ASN A 2 -9.25 -4.16 -5.51
C ASN A 2 -8.38 -3.91 -4.27
N ARG A 3 -9.00 -3.71 -3.10
CA ARG A 3 -8.28 -3.41 -1.84
C ARG A 3 -7.35 -4.55 -1.40
N LYS A 4 -7.66 -5.80 -1.74
CA LYS A 4 -6.80 -6.95 -1.41
C LYS A 4 -5.46 -6.89 -2.15
N HIS A 5 -5.50 -6.58 -3.46
CA HIS A 5 -4.28 -6.42 -4.24
C HIS A 5 -3.45 -5.23 -3.74
N LEU A 6 -4.11 -4.09 -3.45
CA LEU A 6 -3.39 -2.93 -2.88
C LEU A 6 -2.74 -3.27 -1.52
N ALA A 7 -3.42 -4.02 -0.65
CA ALA A 7 -2.86 -4.43 0.62
C ALA A 7 -1.62 -5.33 0.43
N GLN A 8 -1.66 -6.31 -0.47
CA GLN A 8 -0.50 -7.15 -0.79
C GLN A 8 0.68 -6.32 -1.29
N HIS A 9 0.42 -5.40 -2.22
CA HIS A 9 1.42 -4.47 -2.74
C HIS A 9 2.07 -3.60 -1.67
N LEU A 10 1.26 -3.03 -0.78
CA LEU A 10 1.77 -2.22 0.32
C LEU A 10 2.59 -3.07 1.30
N LEU A 11 2.13 -4.28 1.63
CA LEU A 11 2.89 -5.20 2.49
C LEU A 11 4.26 -5.55 1.87
N PHE A 12 4.30 -5.82 0.56
CA PHE A 12 5.55 -6.07 -0.17
C PHE A 12 6.54 -4.90 -0.04
N HIS A 13 6.12 -3.67 -0.34
CA HIS A 13 7.02 -2.51 -0.24
C HIS A 13 7.43 -2.20 1.20
N LEU A 14 6.52 -2.34 2.15
CA LEU A 14 6.79 -2.11 3.58
C LEU A 14 7.82 -3.10 4.12
N VAL A 15 7.72 -4.40 3.77
CA VAL A 15 8.69 -5.40 4.24
C VAL A 15 10.06 -5.18 3.62
N ARG A 16 10.14 -4.81 2.35
CA ARG A 16 11.41 -4.52 1.66
C ARG A 16 12.13 -3.33 2.30
N ALA A 17 11.43 -2.22 2.48
CA ALA A 17 12.02 -1.06 3.14
C ALA A 17 12.44 -1.36 4.58
N GLN A 18 11.66 -2.13 5.33
CA GLN A 18 12.00 -2.50 6.70
C GLN A 18 13.23 -3.43 6.76
N LEU A 19 13.39 -4.35 5.81
CA LEU A 19 14.61 -5.18 5.66
C LEU A 19 15.84 -4.32 5.34
N GLU A 20 15.65 -3.27 4.55
CA GLU A 20 16.69 -2.28 4.22
C GLU A 20 16.96 -1.28 5.36
N GLY A 21 16.26 -1.39 6.50
CA GLY A 21 16.40 -0.47 7.63
C GLY A 21 15.72 0.89 7.44
N HIS A 22 14.94 1.06 6.37
CA HIS A 22 14.23 2.30 6.04
C HIS A 22 12.81 2.32 6.63
N ARG A 23 12.33 3.52 6.91
CA ARG A 23 10.92 3.77 7.25
C ARG A 23 10.28 4.51 6.10
N VAL A 24 9.24 3.89 5.53
CA VAL A 24 8.50 4.45 4.39
C VAL A 24 7.36 5.30 4.92
N ASP A 25 7.22 6.51 4.40
CA ASP A 25 6.05 7.33 4.72
C ASP A 25 4.89 7.13 3.72
N LEU A 26 3.79 7.83 3.95
CA LEU A 26 2.61 7.71 3.11
C LEU A 26 2.88 8.22 1.68
N GLN A 27 3.70 9.25 1.53
CA GLN A 27 3.99 9.83 0.21
C GLN A 27 4.91 8.90 -0.59
N ASP A 28 5.94 8.35 0.05
CA ASP A 28 6.80 7.34 -0.56
C ASP A 28 6.01 6.15 -1.11
N LEU A 29 5.02 5.66 -0.34
CA LEU A 29 4.15 4.57 -0.78
C LEU A 29 3.24 4.97 -1.94
N VAL A 30 2.74 6.21 -1.95
CA VAL A 30 1.95 6.75 -3.07
C VAL A 30 2.79 6.80 -4.34
N ASP A 31 4.03 7.27 -4.24
CA ASP A 31 4.92 7.46 -5.38
C ASP A 31 5.39 6.11 -5.95
N ARG A 32 5.68 5.14 -5.08
CA ARG A 32 6.07 3.77 -5.47
C ARG A 32 4.92 3.02 -6.13
N VAL A 33 3.73 3.06 -5.53
CA VAL A 33 2.59 2.24 -5.95
C VAL A 33 1.71 2.96 -6.99
N LYS A 34 1.92 4.27 -7.20
CA LYS A 34 1.21 5.13 -8.17
C LYS A 34 -0.31 5.10 -8.00
N VAL A 35 -0.77 5.13 -6.76
CA VAL A 35 -2.20 5.10 -6.39
C VAL A 35 -2.58 6.39 -5.68
N ARG A 36 -3.87 6.73 -5.70
CA ARG A 36 -4.41 7.84 -4.93
C ARG A 36 -4.04 7.70 -3.46
N ARG A 37 -3.55 8.80 -2.87
CA ARG A 37 -3.19 8.90 -1.45
C ARG A 37 -4.30 8.46 -0.49
N GLY A 38 -5.56 8.74 -0.85
CA GLY A 38 -6.72 8.31 -0.07
C GLY A 38 -6.86 6.78 0.02
N ASP A 39 -6.60 6.06 -1.07
CA ASP A 39 -6.68 4.60 -1.10
C ASP A 39 -5.55 3.98 -0.28
N VAL A 40 -4.32 4.48 -0.43
CA VAL A 40 -3.16 4.02 0.36
C VAL A 40 -3.42 4.24 1.85
N ARG A 41 -3.88 5.44 2.24
CA ARG A 41 -4.21 5.75 3.65
C ARG A 41 -5.29 4.83 4.20
N ALA A 42 -6.37 4.61 3.43
CA ALA A 42 -7.46 3.73 3.86
C ALA A 42 -6.98 2.28 4.06
N THR A 43 -6.13 1.78 3.16
CA THR A 43 -5.56 0.43 3.27
C THR A 43 -4.58 0.31 4.44
N LEU A 44 -3.70 1.29 4.67
CA LEU A 44 -2.81 1.29 5.85
C LEU A 44 -3.60 1.34 7.16
N THR A 45 -4.70 2.08 7.19
CA THR A 45 -5.60 2.13 8.35
C THR A 45 -6.22 0.76 8.62
N LEU A 46 -6.66 0.06 7.57
CA LEU A 46 -7.19 -1.30 7.69
C LEU A 46 -6.13 -2.29 8.17
N LEU A 47 -4.91 -2.24 7.62
CA LEU A 47 -3.79 -3.07 8.09
C LEU A 47 -3.45 -2.80 9.56
N HIS A 48 -3.61 -1.55 10.01
CA HIS A 48 -3.41 -1.19 11.40
C HIS A 48 -4.47 -1.75 12.32
N GLN A 49 -5.75 -1.64 11.93
CA GLN A 49 -6.86 -2.26 12.67
C GLN A 49 -6.72 -3.78 12.76
N GLN A 50 -6.08 -4.42 11.77
CA GLN A 50 -5.77 -5.85 11.77
C GLN A 50 -4.51 -6.21 12.58
N GLY A 51 -3.82 -5.23 13.17
CA GLY A 51 -2.59 -5.46 13.93
C GLY A 51 -1.37 -5.81 13.08
N LEU A 52 -1.39 -5.54 11.77
CA LEU A 52 -0.31 -5.86 10.83
C LEU A 52 0.64 -4.68 10.60
N TYR A 53 0.15 -3.46 10.78
CA TYR A 53 0.92 -2.24 10.60
C TYR A 53 0.71 -1.29 11.79
N ASP A 54 1.76 -0.60 12.22
CA ASP A 54 1.67 0.46 13.22
C ASP A 54 1.78 1.81 12.50
N VAL A 55 0.67 2.54 12.41
CA VAL A 55 0.61 3.85 11.73
C VAL A 55 1.42 4.93 12.45
N LEU A 56 1.57 4.82 13.77
CA LEU A 56 2.33 5.79 14.58
C LEU A 56 3.83 5.55 14.39
N ARG A 57 4.25 4.29 14.40
CA ARG A 57 5.66 3.90 14.21
C ARG A 57 6.06 3.77 12.74
N ARG A 58 5.10 3.83 11.82
CA ARG A 58 5.23 3.62 10.37
C ARG A 58 5.97 2.34 10.02
N ARG A 59 5.62 1.25 10.68
CA ARG A 59 6.35 -0.02 10.60
C ARG A 59 5.41 -1.20 10.64
N LEU A 60 5.78 -2.32 10.02
CA LEU A 60 5.06 -3.58 10.22
C LEU A 60 5.24 -4.05 11.67
N THR A 61 4.17 -4.59 12.25
CA THR A 61 4.27 -5.35 13.50
C THR A 61 5.01 -6.66 13.25
N LEU A 62 5.37 -7.41 14.29
CA LEU A 62 6.03 -8.71 14.09
C LEU A 62 5.17 -9.66 13.24
N VAL A 63 3.86 -9.71 13.51
CA VAL A 63 2.90 -10.53 12.76
C VAL A 63 2.78 -10.05 11.32
N GLY A 64 2.62 -8.73 11.11
CA GLY A 64 2.56 -8.16 9.77
C GLY A 64 3.82 -8.38 8.96
N PHE A 65 4.99 -8.32 9.60
CA PHE A 65 6.27 -8.62 8.98
C PHE A 65 6.37 -10.09 8.56
N ALA A 66 6.01 -11.03 9.44
CA ALA A 66 6.04 -12.46 9.12
C ALA A 66 5.11 -12.82 7.94
N ILE A 67 3.93 -12.19 7.87
CA ILE A 67 2.99 -12.35 6.75
C ILE A 67 3.57 -11.72 5.47
N ALA A 68 4.07 -10.48 5.55
CA ALA A 68 4.60 -9.75 4.40
C ALA A 68 5.84 -10.44 3.79
N MET A 69 6.63 -11.16 4.59
CA MET A 69 7.75 -11.97 4.12
C MET A 69 7.34 -13.11 3.17
N LYS A 70 6.05 -13.48 3.15
CA LYS A 70 5.48 -14.49 2.24
C LYS A 70 4.76 -13.87 1.03
N VAL A 71 4.77 -12.55 0.92
CA VAL A 71 4.17 -11.84 -0.20
C VAL A 71 5.21 -11.69 -1.30
N ASP A 72 4.93 -12.27 -2.45
CA ASP A 72 5.74 -12.10 -3.66
C ASP A 72 5.45 -10.75 -4.33
N GLU A 73 6.43 -10.27 -5.09
CA GLU A 73 6.24 -9.13 -5.97
C GLU A 73 5.28 -9.52 -7.09
N GLN A 74 4.02 -9.11 -6.98
CA GLN A 74 3.07 -9.18 -8.09
C GLN A 74 2.96 -7.78 -8.68
N ALA A 75 2.83 -7.61 -9.99
CA ALA A 75 2.55 -6.30 -10.58
C ALA A 75 1.14 -5.83 -10.20
N LEU A 76 0.92 -4.53 -9.98
CA LEU A 76 -0.45 -4.02 -9.84
C LEU A 76 -1.12 -4.16 -11.22
N PRO A 77 -2.34 -4.71 -11.29
CA PRO A 77 -3.08 -4.71 -12.55
C PRO A 77 -3.32 -3.26 -12.99
N GLU A 78 -3.19 -3.01 -14.30
CA GLU A 78 -3.34 -1.68 -14.89
C GLU A 78 -4.65 -1.02 -14.43
N LEU A 79 -4.56 0.28 -14.10
CA LEU A 79 -5.70 1.08 -13.68
C LEU A 79 -6.79 1.00 -14.75
N ARG A 80 -8.01 0.65 -14.34
CA ARG A 80 -9.19 0.69 -15.23
C ARG A 80 -9.24 2.08 -15.90
N PRO A 81 -9.36 2.17 -17.24
CA PRO A 81 -9.29 3.44 -17.94
C PRO A 81 -10.29 4.42 -17.35
N VAL A 82 -9.80 5.59 -16.93
CA VAL A 82 -10.66 6.68 -16.48
C VAL A 82 -11.51 7.09 -17.68
N ASN A 83 -12.83 7.03 -17.53
CA ASN A 83 -13.74 7.41 -18.59
C ASN A 83 -13.62 8.93 -18.80
N LYS A 84 -12.84 9.35 -19.80
CA LYS A 84 -12.50 10.76 -20.08
C LYS A 84 -13.71 11.65 -20.39
N ALA A 85 -14.90 11.06 -20.56
CA ALA A 85 -16.15 11.77 -20.82
C ALA A 85 -16.59 12.70 -19.68
N GLN A 86 -16.12 12.52 -18.44
CA GLN A 86 -16.54 13.35 -17.29
C GLN A 86 -15.65 14.57 -17.00
N VAL A 87 -14.51 14.73 -17.69
CA VAL A 87 -13.58 15.86 -17.44
C VAL A 87 -13.77 17.01 -18.43
N ALA A 88 -14.58 16.83 -19.48
CA ALA A 88 -14.84 17.86 -20.50
C ALA A 88 -16.08 18.73 -20.21
N ALA A 89 -16.68 18.64 -19.03
CA ALA A 89 -17.95 19.31 -18.69
C ALA A 89 -17.89 20.18 -17.42
N ALA A 90 -16.73 20.78 -17.13
CA ALA A 90 -16.57 21.77 -16.05
C ALA A 90 -15.97 23.06 -16.61
#